data_AF-A0A7V3RNQ8-F1
#
_entry.id   AF-A0A7V3RNQ8-F1
#
_cell.length_a   1.000
_cell.length_b   1.000
_cell.length_c   1.000
_cell.angle_alpha   90.00
_cell.angle_beta   90.00
_cell.angle_gamma   90.00
#
_symmetry.space_group_name_H-M   'P 1'
#
loop_
_entity.id
_entity.type
_entity.pdbx_description
1 polymer ?
#
loop_
_entity_poly.entity_id
_entity_poly.type
_entity_poly.pdbx_seq_one_letter_code
_entity_poly.pdbx_strand_id
1 'polypeptide(L)'
;AVRDDELAAAALGKNVTMFKTVAFVLAAAFAAIPGALFAGYMRYIDPTSFTLTESIFILSMVVIGGAGSFWGPLVGAVLLVLLPEALRFLQIPDSVAANLRQVVYGLLLIVLMRFRPQGFVGEYDFE
;
A
#
# COMPACT_ATOMS: atom_id res chain seq x y z
N ALA A 1 8.17 -20.89 -5.96
CA ALA A 1 9.43 -21.19 -6.68
C ALA A 1 10.48 -20.10 -6.44
N VAL A 2 10.52 -18.98 -7.18
CA VAL A 2 11.53 -17.91 -6.94
C VAL A 2 11.36 -17.21 -5.59
N ARG A 3 10.11 -17.12 -5.11
CA ARG A 3 9.79 -16.54 -3.80
C ARG A 3 10.25 -17.41 -2.62
N ASP A 4 10.30 -18.73 -2.81
CA ASP A 4 10.52 -19.69 -1.71
C ASP A 4 12.02 -20.03 -1.59
N ASP A 5 12.69 -20.31 -2.71
CA ASP A 5 14.15 -20.49 -2.72
C ASP A 5 14.74 -20.07 -4.09
N GLU A 6 15.50 -18.97 -4.07
CA GLU A 6 16.19 -18.43 -5.24
C GLU A 6 17.35 -19.31 -5.71
N LEU A 7 18.11 -19.90 -4.77
CA LEU A 7 19.24 -20.79 -5.08
C LEU A 7 18.75 -22.08 -5.72
N ALA A 8 17.67 -22.67 -5.21
CA ALA A 8 17.06 -23.85 -5.81
C ALA A 8 16.49 -23.56 -7.20
N ALA A 9 15.85 -22.39 -7.39
CA ALA A 9 15.35 -21.98 -8.70
C ALA A 9 16.48 -21.80 -9.72
N ALA A 10 17.60 -21.21 -9.31
CA ALA A 10 18.78 -21.05 -10.15
C ALA A 10 19.44 -22.41 -10.49
N ALA A 11 19.51 -23.33 -9.53
CA ALA A 11 20.06 -24.68 -9.72
C ALA A 11 19.26 -25.52 -10.73
N LEU A 12 17.95 -25.28 -10.86
CA LEU A 12 17.08 -25.89 -11.87
C LEU A 12 17.22 -25.26 -13.27
N GLY A 13 18.20 -24.37 -13.48
CA GLY A 13 18.45 -23.71 -14.76
C GLY A 13 17.53 -22.53 -15.06
N LYS A 14 16.75 -22.04 -14.07
CA LYS A 14 15.86 -20.89 -14.24
C LYS A 14 16.64 -19.58 -14.03
N ASN A 15 16.52 -18.64 -14.97
CA ASN A 15 17.14 -17.33 -14.84
C ASN A 15 16.36 -16.44 -13.85
N VAL A 16 16.71 -16.52 -12.56
CA VAL A 16 16.02 -15.78 -11.48
C VAL A 16 16.05 -14.26 -11.69
N THR A 17 17.18 -13.73 -12.16
CA THR A 17 17.35 -12.30 -12.46
C THR A 17 16.32 -11.81 -13.47
N MET A 18 16.10 -12.56 -14.56
CA MET A 18 15.11 -12.18 -15.58
C MET A 18 13.69 -12.16 -14.99
N PHE A 19 13.31 -13.17 -14.19
CA PHE A 19 11.99 -13.20 -13.55
C PHE A 19 11.78 -12.01 -12.60
N LYS A 20 12.80 -11.64 -11.81
CA LYS A 20 12.73 -10.47 -10.93
C LYS A 20 12.62 -9.16 -11.72
N THR A 21 13.40 -9.01 -12.79
CA THR A 21 13.34 -7.81 -13.65
C THR A 21 11.98 -7.68 -14.31
N VAL A 22 11.40 -8.75 -14.85
CA VAL A 22 10.06 -8.71 -15.45
C VAL A 22 9.00 -8.37 -14.40
N ALA A 23 9.06 -8.95 -13.20
CA ALA A 23 8.15 -8.62 -12.12
C ALA A 23 8.26 -7.14 -11.70
N PHE A 24 9.48 -6.60 -11.62
CA PHE A 24 9.73 -5.20 -11.32
C PHE A 24 9.19 -4.26 -12.41
N VAL A 25 9.45 -4.57 -13.68
CA VAL A 25 8.97 -3.78 -14.82
C VAL A 25 7.44 -3.77 -14.87
N LEU A 26 6.79 -4.91 -14.64
CA LEU A 26 5.33 -4.98 -14.55
C LEU A 26 4.80 -4.13 -13.39
N ALA A 27 5.38 -4.25 -12.19
CA ALA A 27 5.00 -3.44 -11.04
C ALA A 27 5.17 -1.93 -11.30
N ALA A 28 6.31 -1.54 -11.89
CA ALA A 28 6.59 -0.16 -12.26
C ALA A 28 5.61 0.38 -13.31
N ALA A 29 5.22 -0.45 -14.30
CA ALA A 29 4.22 -0.08 -15.29
C ALA A 29 2.85 0.20 -14.65
N PHE A 30 2.41 -0.64 -13.71
CA PHE A 30 1.16 -0.40 -12.97
C PHE A 30 1.25 0.84 -12.07
N ALA A 31 2.38 1.10 -11.42
CA ALA A 31 2.60 2.30 -10.61
C ALA A 31 2.67 3.59 -11.45
N ALA A 32 3.13 3.52 -12.69
CA ALA A 32 3.23 4.65 -13.59
C ALA A 32 1.86 5.20 -14.04
N ILE A 33 0.83 4.35 -14.14
CA ILE A 33 -0.52 4.76 -14.55
C ILE A 33 -1.13 5.83 -13.63
N PRO A 34 -1.28 5.61 -12.31
CA PRO A 34 -1.81 6.64 -11.41
C PRO A 34 -0.87 7.83 -11.28
N GLY A 35 0.45 7.63 -11.36
CA GLY A 35 1.43 8.73 -11.33
C GLY A 35 1.31 9.68 -12.53
N ALA A 36 1.18 9.14 -13.74
CA ALA A 36 0.99 9.93 -14.95
C ALA A 36 -0.36 10.67 -14.94
N LEU A 37 -1.42 10.02 -14.44
CA LEU A 37 -2.72 10.64 -14.27
C LEU A 37 -2.67 11.81 -13.27
N PHE A 38 -2.01 11.61 -12.13
CA PHE A 38 -1.83 12.64 -11.11
C PHE A 38 -1.04 13.85 -11.64
N ALA A 39 0.05 13.60 -12.37
CA ALA A 39 0.84 14.66 -13.02
C ALA A 39 0.01 15.46 -14.03
N GLY A 40 -0.83 14.79 -14.83
CA GLY A 40 -1.74 15.43 -15.77
C GLY A 40 -2.86 16.24 -15.10
N TYR A 41 -3.32 15.82 -13.92
CA TYR A 41 -4.35 16.52 -13.14
C TYR A 41 -3.81 17.77 -12.45
N MET A 42 -2.70 17.64 -11.72
CA MET A 42 -2.14 18.73 -10.92
C MET A 42 -1.60 19.87 -11.80
N ARG A 43 -1.08 19.55 -13.00
CA ARG A 43 -0.43 20.46 -13.99
C ARG A 43 0.71 21.34 -13.45
N TYR A 44 0.99 21.24 -12.15
CA TYR A 44 1.98 21.97 -11.40
C TYR A 44 2.57 21.02 -10.36
N ILE A 45 3.89 21.09 -10.17
CA ILE A 45 4.60 20.25 -9.20
C ILE A 45 4.94 21.11 -7.99
N ASP A 46 4.27 20.84 -6.89
CA ASP A 46 4.58 21.43 -5.60
C ASP A 46 5.32 20.41 -4.72
N PRO A 47 6.56 20.66 -4.27
CA PRO A 47 7.29 19.76 -3.39
C PRO A 47 6.58 19.53 -2.04
N THR A 48 5.65 20.41 -1.65
CA THR A 48 4.85 20.24 -0.44
C THR A 48 3.75 19.19 -0.58
N SER A 49 3.45 18.70 -1.78
CA SER A 49 2.46 17.63 -1.99
C SER A 49 3.02 16.24 -1.68
N PHE A 50 4.33 16.05 -1.73
CA PHE A 50 4.98 14.77 -1.45
C PHE A 50 5.55 14.73 -0.03
N THR A 51 4.68 14.90 0.96
CA THR A 51 5.10 14.87 2.37
C THR A 51 5.31 13.44 2.87
N LEU A 52 6.01 13.31 4.00
CA LEU A 52 6.13 12.05 4.73
C LEU A 52 4.76 11.43 5.06
N THR A 53 3.76 12.27 5.35
CA THR A 53 2.39 11.83 5.62
C THR A 53 1.77 11.10 4.43
N GLU A 54 1.99 11.61 3.21
CA GLU A 54 1.50 10.99 1.96
C GLU A 54 2.13 9.60 1.77
N SER A 55 3.44 9.49 1.97
CA SER A 55 4.18 8.23 1.88
C SER A 55 3.71 7.20 2.91
N ILE A 56 3.49 7.63 4.16
CA ILE A 56 2.96 6.76 5.22
C ILE A 56 1.53 6.32 4.88
N PHE A 57 0.72 7.19 4.28
CA PHE A 57 -0.63 6.84 3.86
C PHE A 57 -0.67 5.79 2.75
N ILE A 58 0.22 5.90 1.76
CA ILE A 58 0.35 4.87 0.71
C ILE A 58 0.86 3.56 1.30
N LEU A 59 1.88 3.62 2.17
CA LEU A 59 2.40 2.43 2.86
C LEU A 59 1.35 1.77 3.75
N SER A 60 0.52 2.56 4.42
CA SER A 60 -0.52 2.01 5.30
C SER A 60 -1.56 1.22 4.52
N MET A 61 -1.93 1.62 3.30
CA MET A 61 -2.81 0.78 2.45
C MET A 61 -2.24 -0.61 2.22
N VAL A 62 -0.93 -0.72 1.95
CA VAL A 62 -0.26 -2.01 1.71
C VAL A 62 -0.17 -2.83 2.99
N VAL A 63 0.22 -2.21 4.10
CA VAL A 63 0.40 -2.91 5.40
C VAL A 63 -0.94 -3.40 5.95
N ILE A 64 -1.97 -2.55 5.89
CA ILE A 64 -3.34 -2.87 6.34
C ILE A 64 -3.92 -3.99 5.48
N GLY A 65 -3.74 -3.90 4.17
CA GLY A 65 -4.19 -4.90 3.21
C GLY A 65 -3.50 -6.26 3.33
N GLY A 66 -2.19 -6.24 3.58
CA GLY A 66 -1.30 -7.39 3.65
C GLY A 66 -0.29 -7.40 2.50
N ALA A 67 1.00 -7.26 2.82
CA ALA A 67 2.07 -7.08 1.83
C ALA A 67 2.38 -8.32 0.97
N GLY A 68 1.93 -9.51 1.39
CA GLY A 68 2.22 -10.75 0.68
C GLY A 68 1.15 -11.20 -0.33
N SER A 69 -0.04 -10.60 -0.31
CA SER A 69 -1.17 -11.01 -1.16
C SER A 69 -1.41 -10.00 -2.28
N PHE A 70 -1.73 -10.48 -3.49
CA PHE A 70 -2.09 -9.61 -4.61
C PHE A 70 -3.36 -8.79 -4.31
N TRP A 71 -4.31 -9.39 -3.56
CA TRP A 71 -5.59 -8.75 -3.21
C TRP A 71 -5.51 -7.88 -1.95
N GLY A 72 -4.47 -8.06 -1.13
CA GLY A 72 -4.31 -7.34 0.14
C GLY A 72 -4.32 -5.82 -0.05
N PRO A 73 -3.37 -5.23 -0.82
CA PRO A 73 -3.30 -3.79 -1.03
C PRO A 73 -4.58 -3.18 -1.60
N LEU A 74 -5.33 -3.92 -2.43
CA LEU A 74 -6.61 -3.46 -2.97
C LEU A 74 -7.66 -3.30 -1.86
N VAL A 75 -7.78 -4.28 -0.96
CA VAL A 75 -8.69 -4.20 0.19
C VAL A 75 -8.27 -3.10 1.17
N GLY A 76 -6.96 -2.98 1.44
CA GLY A 76 -6.43 -1.92 2.29
C GLY A 76 -6.68 -0.52 1.73
N ALA A 77 -6.53 -0.33 0.41
CA ALA A 77 -6.86 0.92 -0.27
C ALA A 77 -8.35 1.24 -0.18
N VAL A 78 -9.24 0.28 -0.47
CA VAL A 78 -10.69 0.48 -0.36
C VAL A 78 -11.09 0.86 1.07
N LEU A 79 -10.57 0.16 2.08
CA LEU A 79 -10.89 0.42 3.48
C LEU A 79 -10.42 1.82 3.91
N LEU A 80 -9.18 2.20 3.58
CA LEU A 80 -8.63 3.50 3.95
C LEU A 80 -9.26 4.67 3.18
N VAL A 81 -9.72 4.46 1.94
CA VAL A 81 -10.43 5.48 1.17
C VAL A 81 -11.87 5.64 1.66
N LEU A 82 -12.53 4.56 2.07
CA LEU A 82 -13.90 4.61 2.61
C LEU A 82 -13.96 5.14 4.04
N LEU A 83 -12.89 4.98 4.81
CA LEU A 83 -12.82 5.45 6.19
C LEU A 83 -13.14 6.94 6.35
N PRO A 84 -12.48 7.88 5.65
CA PRO A 84 -12.80 9.30 5.76
C PRO A 84 -14.22 9.63 5.26
N GLU A 85 -14.73 8.87 4.29
CA GLU A 85 -16.10 9.03 3.80
C GLU A 85 -17.13 8.66 4.88
N ALA A 86 -16.89 7.57 5.62
CA ALA A 86 -17.70 7.17 6.78
C ALA A 86 -17.64 8.20 7.92
N LEU A 87 -16.47 8.80 8.18
CA LEU A 87 -16.34 9.90 9.14
C LEU A 87 -17.11 11.16 8.68
N ARG A 88 -17.19 11.41 7.37
CA ARG A 88 -17.97 12.51 6.80
C ARG A 88 -19.48 12.30 6.99
N PHE A 89 -19.97 11.07 6.85
CA PHE A 89 -21.37 10.72 7.14
C PHE A 89 -21.78 10.93 8.61
N LEU A 90 -20.82 10.89 9.54
CA LEU A 90 -21.03 11.13 10.97
C LEU A 90 -21.04 12.63 11.37
N GLN A 91 -21.02 13.57 10.41
CA GLN A 91 -21.08 15.03 10.63
C GLN A 91 -20.00 15.60 11.57
N ILE A 92 -18.78 15.06 11.55
CA ILE A 92 -17.65 15.59 12.33
C ILE A 92 -17.09 16.85 11.61
N PRO A 93 -16.87 18.00 12.31
CA PRO A 93 -16.38 19.24 11.71
C PRO A 93 -15.04 19.08 10.96
N ASP A 94 -14.97 19.62 9.73
CA ASP A 94 -13.80 19.50 8.83
C ASP A 94 -12.48 20.02 9.44
N SER A 95 -12.55 20.99 10.36
CA SER A 95 -11.38 21.57 11.04
C SER A 95 -10.69 20.61 12.01
N VAL A 96 -11.43 19.65 12.59
CA VAL A 96 -10.88 18.60 13.46
C VAL A 96 -10.64 17.31 12.68
N ALA A 97 -11.40 17.10 11.60
CA ALA A 97 -11.33 15.89 10.77
C ALA A 97 -9.96 15.66 10.14
N ALA A 98 -9.22 16.71 9.75
CA ALA A 98 -7.89 16.56 9.15
C ALA A 98 -6.86 15.95 10.13
N ASN A 99 -6.76 16.51 11.34
CA ASN A 99 -5.87 16.00 12.39
C ASN A 99 -6.35 14.64 12.91
N LEU A 100 -7.66 14.47 13.07
CA LEU A 100 -8.25 13.21 13.50
C LEU A 100 -7.97 12.10 12.48
N ARG A 101 -7.98 12.39 11.18
CA ARG A 101 -7.67 11.42 10.13
C ARG A 101 -6.22 10.90 10.25
N GLN A 102 -5.25 11.77 10.48
CA GLN A 102 -3.86 11.37 10.74
C GLN A 102 -3.74 10.50 12.00
N VAL A 103 -4.41 10.89 13.09
CA VAL A 103 -4.42 10.10 14.34
C VAL A 103 -5.08 8.74 14.11
N VAL A 104 -6.20 8.70 13.40
CA VAL A 104 -6.90 7.46 13.07
C VAL A 104 -6.04 6.57 12.19
N TYR A 105 -5.36 7.09 11.16
CA TYR A 105 -4.44 6.28 10.34
C TYR A 105 -3.31 5.68 11.17
N GLY A 106 -2.69 6.46 12.06
CA GLY A 106 -1.65 5.97 12.95
C GLY A 106 -2.16 4.93 13.94
N LEU A 107 -3.33 5.15 14.53
CA LEU A 107 -3.95 4.25 15.49
C LEU A 107 -4.39 2.94 14.81
N LEU A 108 -4.96 3.02 13.61
CA LEU A 108 -5.39 1.88 12.81
C LEU A 108 -4.18 1.04 12.38
N LEU A 109 -3.07 1.68 12.01
CA LEU A 109 -1.78 1.00 11.79
C LEU A 109 -1.30 0.25 13.04
N ILE A 110 -1.27 0.90 14.20
CA ILE A 110 -0.81 0.29 15.47
C ILE A 110 -1.71 -0.89 15.86
N VAL A 111 -3.03 -0.72 15.77
CA VAL A 111 -4.01 -1.76 16.10
C VAL A 111 -3.87 -2.94 15.13
N LEU A 112 -3.75 -2.72 13.82
CA LEU A 112 -3.58 -3.81 12.88
C LEU A 112 -2.24 -4.54 13.03
N MET A 113 -1.15 -3.81 13.23
CA MET A 113 0.14 -4.44 13.56
C MET A 113 0.04 -5.29 14.84
N ARG A 114 -0.78 -4.88 15.81
CA ARG A 114 -0.96 -5.59 17.08
C ARG A 114 -1.85 -6.83 16.98
N PHE A 115 -2.93 -6.78 16.19
CA PHE A 115 -3.94 -7.85 16.12
C PHE A 115 -3.74 -8.81 14.95
N ARG A 116 -3.28 -8.33 13.79
CA ARG A 116 -3.09 -9.14 12.57
C ARG A 116 -1.89 -8.59 11.77
N PRO A 117 -0.64 -8.89 12.17
CA PRO A 117 0.57 -8.39 11.50
C PRO A 117 0.71 -8.83 10.03
N GLN A 118 -0.10 -9.80 9.58
CA GLN A 118 -0.17 -10.27 8.20
C GLN A 118 -1.10 -9.41 7.31
N GLY A 119 -1.95 -8.54 7.88
CA GLY A 119 -2.99 -7.77 7.18
C GLY A 119 -4.31 -8.54 7.02
N PHE A 120 -5.35 -7.90 6.45
CA PHE A 120 -6.68 -8.49 6.33
C PHE A 120 -6.75 -9.73 5.41
N VAL A 121 -5.94 -9.76 4.36
CA VAL A 121 -5.94 -10.83 3.33
C VAL A 121 -4.55 -11.49 3.23
N GLY A 122 -3.68 -11.27 4.22
CA GLY A 122 -2.36 -11.87 4.25
C GLY A 122 -2.43 -13.33 4.71
N GLU A 123 -2.13 -14.24 3.79
CA GLU A 123 -2.10 -15.69 4.00
C GLU A 123 -0.70 -16.22 4.41
N TYR A 124 0.15 -15.42 5.07
CA TYR A 124 1.53 -15.84 5.36
C TYR A 124 1.77 -16.13 6.82
N ASP A 125 1.98 -17.40 7.16
CA ASP A 125 2.78 -17.76 8.32
C ASP A 125 4.26 -17.44 8.02
N PHE A 126 4.95 -16.79 8.95
CA PHE A 126 6.39 -16.62 8.86
C PHE A 126 7.04 -17.90 9.39
N GLU A 127 7.26 -18.88 8.51
CA GLU A 127 8.20 -19.99 8.73
C GLU A 127 9.29 -19.98 7.67
#